data_AF-A0A226BXM4-F1
#
_entry.id   AF-A0A226BXM4-F1
#
_cell.length_a   1.000
_cell.length_b   1.000
_cell.length_c   1.000
_cell.angle_alpha   90.00
_cell.angle_beta   90.00
_cell.angle_gamma   90.00
#
_symmetry.space_group_name_H-M   'P 1'
#
loop_
_entity.id
_entity.type
_entity.pdbx_description
1 polymer ?
#
loop_
_entity_poly.entity_id
_entity_poly.type
_entity_poly.pdbx_seq_one_letter_code
_entity_poly.pdbx_strand_id
1 'polypeptide(L)' 'MQYIINNAINLGVNYIDTAPSYGNGGSEENIGEVMKERRTEVTLATKSKERTYDGTMRSFEDSLERLKTDFIDIYLVHS' A
#
# COMPACT_ATOMS: atom_id res chain seq x y z
N MET A 1 1.73 7.31 -13.74
CA MET A 1 2.02 6.16 -12.86
C MET A 1 0.91 5.11 -12.88
N GLN A 2 -0.35 5.51 -12.72
CA GLN A 2 -1.51 4.59 -12.67
C GLN A 2 -1.64 3.66 -13.89
N TYR A 3 -1.26 4.11 -15.09
CA TYR A 3 -1.26 3.26 -16.30
C TYR A 3 -0.41 2.00 -16.13
N ILE A 4 0.79 2.12 -15.55
CA ILE A 4 1.73 1.00 -15.38
C ILE A 4 1.16 -0.04 -14.41
N ILE A 5 0.61 0.42 -13.28
CA ILE A 5 0.01 -0.46 -12.27
C ILE A 5 -1.20 -1.18 -12.85
N ASN A 6 -2.10 -0.45 -13.53
CA ASN A 6 -3.27 -1.05 -14.17
C ASN A 6 -2.88 -2.10 -15.22
N ASN A 7 -1.88 -1.80 -16.04
CA ASN A 7 -1.41 -2.74 -17.04
C ASN A 7 -0.74 -3.98 -16.40
N ALA A 8 -0.01 -3.82 -15.30
CA ALA A 8 0.57 -4.93 -14.56
C ALA A 8 -0.52 -5.87 -14.02
N ILE A 9 -1.58 -5.32 -13.40
CA ILE A 9 -2.72 -6.12 -12.91
C ILE A 9 -3.43 -6.81 -14.09
N ASN A 10 -3.62 -6.14 -15.23
CA ASN A 10 -4.21 -6.75 -16.44
C ASN A 10 -3.38 -7.92 -16.98
N LEU A 11 -2.07 -7.91 -16.74
CA LEU A 11 -1.14 -8.99 -17.11
C LEU A 11 -1.01 -10.07 -16.01
N GLY A 12 -1.82 -9.99 -14.95
CA GLY A 12 -1.86 -10.97 -13.86
C GLY A 12 -0.87 -10.71 -12.73
N VAL A 13 -0.16 -9.58 -12.71
CA VAL A 13 0.70 -9.19 -11.58
C VAL A 13 -0.19 -8.64 -10.47
N ASN A 14 -0.45 -9.46 -9.45
CA ASN A 14 -1.41 -9.15 -8.39
C ASN A 14 -0.78 -8.98 -6.99
N TYR A 15 0.53 -9.19 -6.83
CA TYR A 15 1.23 -8.84 -5.59
C TYR A 15 1.87 -7.46 -5.72
N ILE A 16 1.43 -6.50 -4.89
CA ILE A 16 1.93 -5.13 -4.89
C ILE A 16 2.57 -4.82 -3.55
N ASP A 17 3.87 -4.49 -3.56
CA ASP A 17 4.65 -4.08 -2.39
C ASP A 17 4.91 -2.56 -2.41
N THR A 18 4.66 -1.90 -1.28
CA THR A 18 5.00 -0.49 -1.07
C THR A 18 5.43 -0.23 0.38
N ALA A 19 5.72 1.03 0.73
CA ALA A 19 5.99 1.46 2.10
C ALA A 19 5.78 2.97 2.25
N PRO A 20 5.48 3.48 3.46
CA PRO A 20 5.44 4.91 3.74
C PRO A 20 6.76 5.62 3.39
N SER A 21 7.90 4.93 3.53
CA SER A 21 9.22 5.50 3.19
C SER A 21 9.49 5.62 1.68
N TYR A 22 8.70 4.97 0.83
CA TYR A 22 8.93 5.00 -0.62
C TYR A 22 8.40 6.32 -1.20
N GLY A 23 9.33 7.22 -1.51
CA GLY A 23 8.99 8.56 -1.99
C GLY A 23 8.19 9.37 -0.97
N ASN A 24 8.46 9.19 0.33
CA ASN A 24 7.78 9.86 1.44
C ASN A 24 6.24 9.78 1.36
N GLY A 25 5.71 8.58 1.15
CA GLY A 25 4.27 8.32 1.02
C GLY A 25 3.76 8.36 -0.41
N GLY A 26 4.49 8.98 -1.34
CA GLY A 26 4.06 9.13 -2.73
C GLY A 26 3.85 7.80 -3.45
N SER A 27 4.54 6.72 -3.07
CA SER A 27 4.26 5.38 -3.62
C SER A 27 2.88 4.87 -3.19
N GLU A 28 2.53 5.00 -1.91
CA GLU A 28 1.22 4.59 -1.39
C GLU A 28 0.10 5.42 -2.01
N GLU A 29 0.27 6.74 -2.14
CA GLU A 29 -0.73 7.61 -2.78
C GLU A 29 -0.98 7.23 -4.25
N ASN A 30 0.08 6.94 -5.01
CA ASN A 30 -0.04 6.53 -6.41
C ASN A 30 -0.73 5.17 -6.58
N ILE A 31 -0.43 4.21 -5.69
CA ILE A 31 -1.09 2.89 -5.67
C ILE A 31 -2.54 3.04 -5.22
N GLY A 32 -2.80 3.90 -4.23
CA GLY A 32 -4.12 4.11 -3.66
C GLY A 32 -5.15 4.62 -4.66
N GLU A 33 -4.74 5.43 -5.64
CA GLU A 33 -5.63 5.82 -6.75
C GLU A 33 -6.13 4.62 -7.57
N VAL A 34 -5.33 3.56 -7.71
CA VAL A 34 -5.74 2.32 -8.40
C VAL A 34 -6.58 1.42 -7.47
N MET A 35 -6.28 1.41 -6.17
CA MET A 35 -6.99 0.57 -5.20
C MET A 35 -8.46 0.94 -5.06
N LYS A 36 -8.83 2.21 -5.24
CA LYS A 36 -10.24 2.66 -5.25
C LYS A 36 -11.15 1.79 -6.13
N GLU A 37 -10.62 1.28 -7.23
CA GLU A 37 -11.39 0.53 -8.23
C GLU A 37 -11.04 -0.97 -8.26
N ARG A 38 -9.81 -1.33 -7.88
CA ARG A 38 -9.25 -2.67 -8.13
C ARG A 38 -8.77 -3.39 -6.87
N ARG A 39 -9.19 -2.93 -5.69
CA ARG A 39 -8.68 -3.44 -4.41
C ARG A 39 -8.76 -4.96 -4.27
N THR A 40 -9.82 -5.58 -4.78
CA THR A 40 -10.07 -7.03 -4.67
C THR A 40 -9.26 -7.88 -5.64
N GLU A 41 -8.57 -7.26 -6.61
CA GLU A 41 -7.76 -7.96 -7.61
C GLU A 41 -6.30 -8.17 -7.16
N VAL A 42 -5.89 -7.58 -6.04
CA VAL A 42 -4.49 -7.55 -5.61
C VAL A 42 -4.31 -7.98 -4.16
N THR A 43 -3.18 -8.63 -3.89
CA THR A 43 -2.59 -8.77 -2.56
C THR A 43 -1.70 -7.56 -2.31
N LEU A 44 -2.13 -6.67 -1.42
CA LEU A 44 -1.47 -5.42 -1.11
C LEU A 44 -0.62 -5.54 0.16
N ALA A 45 0.68 -5.29 0.02
CA ALA A 45 1.64 -5.27 1.11
C ALA A 45 2.18 -3.86 1.37
N THR A 46 2.23 -3.47 2.64
CA THR A 46 2.98 -2.28 3.09
C THR A 46 3.69 -2.56 4.41
N LYS A 47 4.40 -1.57 4.95
CA LYS A 47 5.39 -1.76 6.02
C LYS A 47 5.40 -0.62 7.03
N SER A 48 5.89 -0.88 8.23
CA SER A 48 6.19 0.16 9.22
C SER A 48 7.61 0.10 9.76
N LYS A 49 8.25 1.27 9.91
CA LYS A 49 9.52 1.42 10.65
C LYS A 49 9.30 1.60 12.15
N GLU A 50 8.05 1.74 12.59
CA GLU A 50 7.71 1.91 13.99
C GLU A 50 7.95 0.63 14.79
N ARG A 51 8.30 0.79 16.06
CA ARG A 51 8.62 -0.31 16.99
C ARG A 51 7.77 -0.30 18.26
N THR A 52 6.81 0.61 18.33
CA THR A 52 5.85 0.72 19.44
C THR A 52 4.46 0.43 18.89
N TYR A 53 3.59 -0.12 19.73
CA TYR A 53 2.20 -0.38 19.34
C TYR A 53 1.52 0.89 18.78
N ASP A 54 1.56 1.99 19.53
CA ASP A 54 0.90 3.24 19.11
C ASP A 54 1.52 3.83 17.83
N GLY A 55 2.84 3.73 17.67
CA GLY A 55 3.52 4.16 16.45
C GLY A 55 3.08 3.33 15.24
N THR A 56 3.09 2.01 15.38
CA THR A 56 2.67 1.08 14.34
C THR A 56 1.21 1.28 13.97
N MET A 57 0.32 1.49 14.93
CA MET A 57 -1.10 1.74 14.67
C MET A 57 -1.32 3.07 13.92
N ARG A 58 -0.67 4.16 14.33
CA ARG A 58 -0.73 5.43 13.56
C ARG A 58 -0.21 5.25 12.14
N SER A 59 0.96 4.61 11.99
CA SER A 59 1.55 4.33 10.69
C SER A 59 0.65 3.46 9.81
N PHE A 60 -0.12 2.55 10.41
CA PHE A 60 -1.07 1.69 9.72
C PHE A 60 -2.28 2.49 9.21
N GLU A 61 -2.89 3.30 10.06
CA GLU A 61 -4.00 4.19 9.70
C GLU A 61 -3.61 5.18 8.61
N ASP A 62 -2.44 5.81 8.74
CA ASP A 62 -1.86 6.70 7.73
C ASP A 62 -1.66 5.99 6.37
N SER A 63 -1.23 4.72 6.39
CA SER A 63 -1.08 3.91 5.18
C SER A 63 -2.45 3.61 4.55
N LEU A 64 -3.47 3.27 5.35
CA LEU A 64 -4.83 3.06 4.83
C LEU A 64 -5.38 4.32 4.14
N GLU A 65 -5.16 5.50 4.72
CA GLU A 65 -5.57 6.77 4.11
C GLU A 65 -4.89 7.00 2.76
N ARG A 66 -3.56 6.85 2.68
CA ARG A 66 -2.81 7.02 1.42
C ARG A 66 -3.17 5.95 0.39
N LEU A 67 -3.36 4.71 0.81
CA LEU A 67 -3.74 3.58 -0.04
C LEU A 67 -5.23 3.55 -0.40
N LYS A 68 -6.04 4.41 0.22
CA LYS A 68 -7.48 4.59 -0.07
C LYS A 68 -8.24 3.26 -0.04
N THR A 69 -7.94 2.49 0.99
CA THR A 69 -8.50 1.17 1.27
C THR A 69 -8.73 1.03 2.76
N ASP A 70 -9.62 0.14 3.16
CA ASP A 70 -9.99 -0.17 4.54
C ASP A 70 -9.20 -1.34 5.13
N PHE A 71 -8.54 -2.16 4.30
CA PHE A 71 -7.66 -3.24 4.75
C PHE A 71 -6.37 -3.38 3.94
N ILE A 72 -5.35 -3.95 4.57
CA ILE A 72 -4.06 -4.35 4.01
C ILE A 72 -3.92 -5.87 4.16
N ASP A 73 -3.50 -6.57 3.11
CA ASP A 73 -3.36 -8.03 3.15
C ASP A 73 -2.14 -8.47 3.96
N ILE A 74 -1.02 -7.76 3.78
CA ILE A 74 0.25 -8.07 4.44
C ILE A 74 0.86 -6.79 5.00
N TYR A 75 1.06 -6.76 6.32
CA TYR A 75 1.72 -5.64 6.99
C TYR A 75 3.05 -6.08 7.61
N LEU A 76 4.14 -5.46 7.19
CA LEU A 76 5.51 -5.90 7.50
C LEU A 76 6.20 -4.95 8.48
N VAL A 77 7.11 -5.50 9.29
CA VAL A 77 8.12 -4.71 10.00
C VAL A 77 9.21 -4.34 9.01
N HIS A 78 9.48 -3.04 8.85
CA HIS A 78 10.48 -2.51 7.93
C HIS A 78 11.81 -2.32 8.65
N SER A 79 12.75 -3.24 8.40
CA SER A 79 14.14 -3.28 8.93
C SER A 79 14.26 -3.55 10.43
#